data_AF-A0A4Y8LXE5-F1
#
_entry.id   AF-A0A4Y8LXE5-F1
#
_cell.length_a   1.000
_cell.length_b   1.000
_cell.length_c   1.000
_cell.angle_alpha   90.00
_cell.angle_beta   90.00
_cell.angle_gamma   90.00
#
_symmetry.space_group_name_H-M   'P 1'
#
loop_
_entity.id
_entity.type
_entity.pdbx_description
1 polymer ?
#
loop_
_entity_poly.entity_id
_entity_poly.type
_entity_poly.pdbx_seq_one_letter_code
_entity_poly.pdbx_strand_id
1 'polypeptide(L)'
;MDNNNLITDNIDNPHELERMFRQEPEAFKKAFAYAWEQNPDSQVLAVWQERLHFKETENTEKASLLRRHFWYMGLLAIMAGISTRILFHFTEQEAIAPINLVFGILPFMAIYFVYNNPSTKKVIYALTSLFLISGLYLNLLPLDYKDSIILAYLHFPVFLWVVLGLAFTGNEYDKGGARLAYLKFNGEFGILYVSMAISGMVLTVLTMQLFRLVGTDISEFYFKNVVLFGAAALAVVAAFLVSRDIKLAKNIAPYLAKIFSPLVLATLAVYLVTVIWVGKNPFLDRDFLLVFNGVLLSILAVTIFSITERGTDEKTNVSDYINFALIALALIIDGVALSAIVFRLSSYGITPNRLAVLGINVLICANLIWIMLSYARFLQNKTGPSTLQDAVTKYLPVYGLWAALVTLIFPLIW
;
A
#
# COMPACT_ATOMS: atom_id res chain seq x y z
N MET A 1 -42.23 16.54 -38.54
CA MET A 1 -41.86 15.12 -38.64
C MET A 1 -41.71 14.64 -37.21
N ASP A 2 -42.72 13.95 -36.72
CA ASP A 2 -42.83 13.58 -35.31
C ASP A 2 -41.78 12.53 -34.95
N ASN A 3 -40.87 12.87 -34.03
CA ASN A 3 -39.84 11.97 -33.49
C ASN A 3 -40.42 10.75 -32.75
N ASN A 4 -41.74 10.64 -32.63
CA ASN A 4 -42.42 9.64 -31.82
C ASN A 4 -42.53 8.26 -32.48
N ASN A 5 -42.22 8.11 -33.78
CA ASN A 5 -42.31 6.83 -34.49
C ASN A 5 -40.96 6.11 -34.67
N LEU A 6 -39.84 6.78 -34.45
CA LEU A 6 -38.51 6.21 -34.79
C LEU A 6 -38.14 4.98 -33.97
N ILE A 7 -38.62 4.87 -32.73
CA ILE A 7 -38.40 3.69 -31.87
C ILE A 7 -39.24 2.51 -32.36
N THR A 8 -40.49 2.76 -32.76
CA THR A 8 -41.39 1.75 -33.31
C THR A 8 -40.90 1.25 -34.68
N ASP A 9 -40.38 2.15 -35.52
CA ASP A 9 -39.85 1.84 -36.84
C ASP A 9 -38.54 1.02 -36.78
N ASN A 10 -37.82 1.07 -35.64
CA ASN A 10 -36.55 0.36 -35.43
C ASN A 10 -36.64 -0.75 -34.37
N ILE A 11 -37.85 -1.24 -34.07
CA ILE A 11 -38.07 -2.23 -33.00
C ILE A 11 -37.28 -3.53 -33.22
N ASP A 12 -37.08 -3.91 -34.48
CA ASP A 12 -36.32 -5.10 -34.90
C ASP A 12 -34.83 -4.83 -35.13
N ASN A 13 -34.35 -3.60 -34.86
CA ASN A 13 -32.96 -3.20 -35.03
C ASN A 13 -32.32 -2.76 -33.70
N PRO A 14 -31.81 -3.73 -32.91
CA PRO A 14 -31.21 -3.46 -31.60
C PRO A 14 -30.02 -2.47 -31.65
N HIS A 15 -29.27 -2.45 -32.76
CA HIS A 15 -28.12 -1.58 -32.91
C HIS A 15 -28.53 -0.10 -32.98
N GLU A 16 -29.59 0.19 -33.74
CA GLU A 16 -30.11 1.56 -33.88
C GLU A 16 -30.78 2.05 -32.60
N LEU A 17 -31.54 1.19 -31.91
CA LEU A 17 -32.11 1.52 -30.59
C LEU A 17 -31.02 1.89 -29.58
N GLU A 18 -29.92 1.13 -29.53
CA GLU A 18 -28.76 1.44 -28.66
C GLU A 18 -28.06 2.74 -29.09
N ARG A 19 -27.91 2.99 -30.40
CA ARG A 19 -27.32 4.22 -30.93
C ARG A 19 -28.13 5.44 -30.52
N MET A 20 -29.46 5.39 -30.70
CA MET A 20 -30.38 6.46 -30.33
C MET A 20 -30.33 6.74 -28.82
N PHE A 21 -30.34 5.70 -27.99
CA PHE A 21 -30.22 5.85 -26.54
C PHE A 21 -28.89 6.50 -26.11
N ARG A 22 -27.77 6.17 -26.78
CA ARG A 22 -26.45 6.74 -26.45
C ARG A 22 -26.26 8.18 -26.92
N GLN A 23 -26.86 8.54 -28.05
CA GLN A 23 -26.76 9.89 -28.59
C GLN A 23 -27.64 10.87 -27.79
N GLU A 24 -28.90 10.52 -27.55
CA GLU A 24 -29.86 11.39 -26.86
C GLU A 24 -30.72 10.63 -25.84
N PRO A 25 -30.18 10.34 -24.63
CA PRO A 25 -30.84 9.49 -23.65
C PRO A 25 -32.21 9.99 -23.19
N GLU A 26 -32.34 11.31 -23.00
CA GLU A 26 -33.58 11.92 -22.50
C GLU A 26 -34.66 12.03 -23.57
N ALA A 27 -34.27 12.24 -24.84
CA ALA A 27 -35.20 12.21 -25.96
C ALA A 27 -35.71 10.78 -26.20
N PHE A 28 -34.82 9.79 -26.11
CA PHE A 28 -35.16 8.36 -26.22
C PHE A 28 -36.17 7.94 -25.15
N LYS A 29 -35.94 8.28 -23.87
CA LYS A 29 -36.88 7.95 -22.77
C LYS A 29 -38.28 8.54 -22.99
N LYS A 30 -38.36 9.78 -23.51
CA LYS A 30 -39.66 10.43 -23.81
C LYS A 30 -40.39 9.75 -24.95
N ALA A 31 -39.69 9.45 -26.05
CA ALA A 31 -40.28 8.75 -27.19
C ALA A 31 -40.62 7.28 -26.86
N PHE A 32 -39.86 6.65 -25.96
CA PHE A 32 -40.07 5.27 -25.53
C PHE A 32 -41.42 5.08 -24.84
N ALA A 33 -41.86 6.03 -24.01
CA ALA A 33 -43.17 5.96 -23.35
C ALA A 33 -44.32 5.81 -24.37
N TYR A 34 -44.24 6.53 -25.49
CA TYR A 34 -45.22 6.45 -26.57
C TYR A 34 -45.13 5.11 -27.33
N ALA A 35 -43.91 4.66 -27.65
CA ALA A 35 -43.69 3.39 -28.34
C ALA A 35 -44.16 2.17 -27.52
N TRP A 36 -44.02 2.24 -26.19
CA TRP A 36 -44.48 1.21 -25.25
C TRP A 36 -46.00 1.13 -25.16
N GLU A 37 -46.70 2.27 -25.11
CA GLU A 37 -48.17 2.30 -25.10
C GLU A 37 -48.77 1.73 -26.39
N GLN A 38 -48.11 1.92 -27.53
CA GLN A 38 -48.59 1.39 -28.81
C GLN A 38 -48.30 -0.09 -29.03
N ASN A 39 -47.22 -0.63 -28.46
CA ASN A 39 -46.78 -2.01 -28.70
C ASN A 39 -46.40 -2.73 -27.39
N PRO A 40 -47.36 -2.93 -26.46
CA PRO A 40 -47.09 -3.53 -25.16
C PRO A 40 -46.63 -4.99 -25.23
N ASP A 41 -46.95 -5.70 -26.32
CA ASP A 41 -46.62 -7.13 -26.51
C ASP A 41 -45.20 -7.36 -27.06
N SER A 42 -44.45 -6.29 -27.39
CA SER A 42 -43.10 -6.42 -27.93
C SER A 42 -42.08 -6.84 -26.85
N GLN A 43 -41.43 -7.99 -27.07
CA GLN A 43 -40.34 -8.45 -26.21
C GLN A 43 -39.15 -7.47 -26.17
N VAL A 44 -38.85 -6.80 -27.27
CA VAL A 44 -37.73 -5.84 -27.34
C VAL A 44 -38.02 -4.63 -26.46
N LEU A 45 -39.24 -4.07 -26.54
CA LEU A 45 -39.62 -2.96 -25.69
C LEU A 45 -39.76 -3.38 -24.23
N ALA A 46 -40.19 -4.61 -23.93
CA ALA A 46 -40.23 -5.12 -22.56
C ALA A 46 -38.83 -5.15 -21.91
N VAL A 47 -37.80 -5.58 -22.67
CA VAL A 47 -36.40 -5.54 -22.21
C VAL A 47 -35.93 -4.10 -21.99
N TRP A 48 -36.30 -3.16 -22.87
CA TRP A 48 -35.97 -1.75 -22.69
C TRP A 48 -36.72 -1.11 -21.53
N GLN A 49 -37.96 -1.50 -21.26
CA GLN A 49 -38.76 -1.04 -20.12
C GLN A 49 -38.07 -1.41 -18.82
N GLU A 50 -37.63 -2.67 -18.69
CA GLU A 50 -36.78 -3.11 -17.58
C GLU A 50 -35.46 -2.32 -17.59
N ARG A 51 -34.70 -2.24 -18.69
CA ARG A 51 -33.42 -1.52 -18.71
C ARG A 51 -33.51 -0.04 -18.28
N LEU A 52 -34.61 0.65 -18.61
CA LEU A 52 -34.80 2.07 -18.32
C LEU A 52 -35.37 2.31 -16.91
N HIS A 53 -36.20 1.40 -16.41
CA HIS A 53 -36.96 1.58 -15.16
C HIS A 53 -36.57 0.61 -14.05
N PHE A 54 -35.68 -0.34 -14.33
CA PHE A 54 -35.14 -1.26 -13.34
C PHE A 54 -34.37 -0.46 -12.29
N LYS A 55 -35.05 -0.26 -11.17
CA LYS A 55 -34.40 0.07 -9.92
C LYS A 55 -34.11 -1.28 -9.29
N GLU A 56 -32.84 -1.68 -9.30
CA GLU A 56 -32.37 -2.77 -8.45
C GLU A 56 -32.94 -2.47 -7.07
N THR A 57 -33.81 -3.34 -6.54
CA THR A 57 -34.26 -3.25 -5.15
C THR A 57 -32.98 -3.21 -4.36
N GLU A 58 -32.61 -2.04 -3.83
CA GLU A 58 -31.41 -1.88 -3.03
C GLU A 58 -31.45 -3.03 -2.02
N ASN A 59 -30.57 -4.00 -2.20
CA ASN A 59 -30.60 -5.23 -1.42
C ASN A 59 -30.50 -4.78 0.04
N THR A 60 -31.62 -4.75 0.78
CA THR A 60 -31.71 -4.12 2.11
C THR A 60 -30.69 -4.74 3.05
N GLU A 61 -30.36 -6.01 2.80
CA GLU A 61 -29.26 -6.75 3.43
C GLU A 61 -27.87 -6.22 3.07
N LYS A 62 -27.55 -6.02 1.79
CA LYS A 62 -26.25 -5.43 1.39
C LYS A 62 -26.09 -4.02 1.92
N ALA A 63 -27.13 -3.18 1.84
CA ALA A 63 -27.10 -1.81 2.36
C ALA A 63 -26.96 -1.77 3.90
N SER A 64 -27.67 -2.66 4.62
CA SER A 64 -27.55 -2.76 6.08
C SER A 64 -26.21 -3.31 6.55
N LEU A 65 -25.63 -4.27 5.83
CA LEU A 65 -24.27 -4.74 6.07
C LEU A 65 -23.25 -3.62 5.86
N LEU A 66 -23.36 -2.87 4.77
CA LEU A 66 -22.45 -1.76 4.47
C LEU A 66 -22.50 -0.68 5.56
N ARG A 67 -23.71 -0.36 6.05
CA ARG A 67 -23.91 0.52 7.21
C ARG A 67 -23.26 -0.03 8.49
N ARG A 68 -23.40 -1.34 8.77
CA ARG A 68 -22.78 -1.98 9.95
C ARG A 68 -21.25 -1.92 9.87
N HIS A 69 -20.68 -2.22 8.71
CA HIS A 69 -19.23 -2.16 8.51
C HIS A 69 -18.69 -0.73 8.60
N PHE A 70 -19.43 0.27 8.10
CA PHE A 70 -19.09 1.68 8.26
C PHE A 70 -19.07 2.11 9.73
N TRP A 71 -20.09 1.75 10.51
CA TRP A 71 -20.10 2.03 11.96
C TRP A 71 -18.95 1.35 12.69
N TYR A 72 -18.66 0.10 12.36
CA TYR A 72 -17.55 -0.64 12.96
C TYR A 72 -16.19 0.00 12.64
N MET A 73 -15.98 0.41 11.38
CA MET A 73 -14.80 1.20 10.98
C MET A 73 -14.73 2.52 11.75
N GLY A 74 -15.83 3.27 11.85
CA GLY A 74 -15.87 4.56 12.53
C GLY A 74 -15.47 4.43 14.00
N LEU A 75 -15.96 3.38 14.67
CA LEU A 75 -15.56 3.05 16.04
C LEU A 75 -14.05 2.77 16.14
N LEU A 76 -13.50 1.92 15.26
CA LEU A 76 -12.08 1.59 15.27
C LEU A 76 -11.19 2.80 14.95
N ALA A 77 -11.62 3.67 14.04
CA ALA A 77 -10.90 4.90 13.68
C ALA A 77 -10.86 5.88 14.85
N ILE A 78 -11.97 6.05 15.58
CA ILE A 78 -12.02 6.87 16.79
C ILE A 78 -11.12 6.26 17.87
N MET A 79 -11.21 4.95 18.11
CA MET A 79 -10.35 4.28 19.08
C MET A 79 -8.87 4.43 18.73
N ALA A 80 -8.49 4.31 17.45
CA ALA A 80 -7.12 4.54 17.00
C ALA A 80 -6.65 5.98 17.27
N GLY A 81 -7.50 6.97 17.00
CA GLY A 81 -7.22 8.37 17.31
C GLY A 81 -7.03 8.62 18.81
N ILE A 82 -7.93 8.09 19.65
CA ILE A 82 -7.85 8.22 21.12
C ILE A 82 -6.60 7.52 21.66
N SER A 83 -6.34 6.27 21.24
CA SER A 83 -5.17 5.52 21.68
C SER A 83 -3.86 6.19 21.28
N THR A 84 -3.77 6.71 20.05
CA THR A 84 -2.58 7.45 19.60
C THR A 84 -2.37 8.72 20.43
N ARG A 85 -3.44 9.45 20.76
CA ARG A 85 -3.36 10.64 21.61
C ARG A 85 -2.86 10.32 23.02
N ILE A 86 -3.37 9.23 23.62
CA ILE A 86 -2.94 8.75 24.95
C ILE A 86 -1.47 8.34 24.91
N LEU A 87 -1.06 7.56 23.92
CA LEU A 87 0.35 7.14 23.77
C LEU A 87 1.27 8.34 23.56
N PHE A 88 0.84 9.34 22.80
CA PHE A 88 1.61 10.56 22.62
C PHE A 88 1.79 11.34 23.91
N HIS A 89 0.78 11.40 24.78
CA HIS A 89 0.92 12.02 26.09
C HIS A 89 2.01 11.36 26.95
N PHE A 90 2.09 10.02 26.96
CA PHE A 90 3.17 9.30 27.63
C PHE A 90 4.54 9.49 26.94
N THR A 91 4.54 9.67 25.62
CA THR A 91 5.76 9.97 24.85
C THR A 91 6.30 11.35 25.21
N GLU A 92 5.44 12.36 25.37
CA GLU A 92 5.84 13.71 25.79
C GLU A 92 6.44 13.75 27.20
N GLN A 93 6.04 12.81 28.06
CA GLN A 93 6.59 12.65 29.40
C GLN A 93 7.88 11.81 29.42
N GLU A 94 8.38 11.41 28.25
CA GLU A 94 9.51 10.48 28.12
C GLU A 94 9.30 9.17 28.92
N ALA A 95 8.04 8.76 29.12
CA ALA A 95 7.71 7.51 29.80
C ALA A 95 7.77 6.32 28.84
N ILE A 96 7.54 6.57 27.56
CA ILE A 96 7.59 5.56 26.49
C ILE A 96 8.29 6.12 25.25
N ALA A 97 8.86 5.22 24.45
CA ALA A 97 9.52 5.59 23.20
C ALA A 97 8.50 6.10 22.16
N PRO A 98 8.84 7.11 21.32
CA PRO A 98 7.95 7.62 20.28
C PRO A 98 7.47 6.56 19.27
N ILE A 99 8.23 5.49 19.09
CA ILE A 99 7.87 4.37 18.22
C ILE A 99 6.59 3.65 18.69
N ASN A 100 6.22 3.76 19.97
CA ASN A 100 5.02 3.15 20.51
C ASN A 100 3.73 3.72 19.89
N LEU A 101 3.78 4.90 19.27
CA LEU A 101 2.64 5.47 18.54
C LEU A 101 2.10 4.54 17.46
N VAL A 102 2.93 3.64 16.91
CA VAL A 102 2.51 2.63 15.93
C VAL A 102 1.43 1.69 16.49
N PHE A 103 1.44 1.42 17.80
CA PHE A 103 0.38 0.64 18.47
C PHE A 103 -0.95 1.41 18.60
N GLY A 104 -0.94 2.73 18.41
CA GLY A 104 -2.18 3.51 18.31
C GLY A 104 -2.97 3.22 17.03
N ILE A 105 -2.35 2.58 16.03
CA ILE A 105 -2.94 2.39 14.70
C ILE A 105 -3.03 0.90 14.32
N LEU A 106 -1.90 0.18 14.33
CA LEU A 106 -1.80 -1.15 13.74
C LEU A 106 -2.70 -2.22 14.39
N PRO A 107 -2.88 -2.26 15.73
CA PRO A 107 -3.82 -3.19 16.36
C PRO A 107 -5.27 -2.99 15.89
N PHE A 108 -5.70 -1.74 15.66
CA PHE A 108 -7.06 -1.45 15.18
C PHE A 108 -7.25 -1.85 13.72
N MET A 109 -6.24 -1.65 12.87
CA MET A 109 -6.24 -2.19 11.52
C MET A 109 -6.25 -3.74 11.53
N ALA A 110 -5.48 -4.36 12.42
CA ALA A 110 -5.46 -5.81 12.55
C ALA A 110 -6.82 -6.37 12.99
N ILE A 111 -7.46 -5.75 13.98
CA ILE A 111 -8.84 -6.09 14.40
C ILE A 111 -9.81 -5.97 13.22
N TYR A 112 -9.70 -4.89 12.44
CA TYR A 112 -10.51 -4.71 11.24
C TYR A 112 -10.31 -5.85 10.22
N PHE A 113 -9.07 -6.25 9.95
CA PHE A 113 -8.79 -7.33 9.02
C PHE A 113 -9.26 -8.69 9.53
N VAL A 114 -9.04 -9.00 10.80
CA VAL A 114 -9.52 -10.26 11.42
C VAL A 114 -11.05 -10.33 11.42
N TYR A 115 -11.73 -9.18 11.56
CA TYR A 115 -13.19 -9.13 11.49
C TYR A 115 -13.74 -9.45 10.08
N ASN A 116 -13.03 -9.06 9.02
CA ASN A 116 -13.47 -9.27 7.65
C ASN A 116 -12.92 -10.56 7.01
N ASN A 117 -11.80 -11.10 7.50
CA ASN A 117 -11.15 -12.27 6.95
C ASN A 117 -11.27 -13.48 7.90
N PRO A 118 -11.68 -14.66 7.40
CA PRO A 118 -11.83 -15.85 8.23
C PRO A 118 -10.48 -16.23 8.85
N SER A 119 -10.41 -16.15 10.18
CA SER A 119 -9.20 -16.40 10.95
C SER A 119 -9.46 -17.48 12.00
N THR A 120 -8.68 -18.56 11.96
CA THR A 120 -8.73 -19.62 12.97
C THR A 120 -8.18 -19.10 14.29
N LYS A 121 -8.62 -19.68 15.41
CA LYS A 121 -8.14 -19.34 16.76
C LYS A 121 -6.62 -19.30 16.87
N LYS A 122 -5.89 -20.19 16.17
CA LYS A 122 -4.42 -20.21 16.10
C LYS A 122 -3.83 -18.89 15.58
N VAL A 123 -4.38 -18.35 14.48
CA VAL A 123 -3.93 -17.09 13.88
C VAL A 123 -4.23 -15.93 14.83
N ILE A 124 -5.41 -15.92 15.45
CA ILE A 124 -5.79 -14.89 16.44
C ILE A 124 -4.84 -14.93 17.65
N TYR A 125 -4.56 -16.10 18.22
CA TYR A 125 -3.62 -16.23 19.33
C TYR A 125 -2.20 -15.79 18.95
N ALA A 126 -1.74 -16.14 17.74
CA ALA A 126 -0.44 -15.69 17.24
C ALA A 126 -0.39 -14.16 17.11
N LEU A 127 -1.41 -13.53 16.52
CA LEU A 127 -1.50 -12.08 16.39
C LEU A 127 -1.50 -11.37 17.74
N THR A 128 -2.38 -11.80 18.66
CA THR A 128 -2.46 -11.22 20.00
C THR A 128 -1.14 -11.37 20.75
N SER A 129 -0.51 -12.54 20.68
CA SER A 129 0.79 -12.80 21.31
C SER A 129 1.89 -11.93 20.71
N LEU A 130 1.97 -11.82 19.37
CA LEU A 130 2.97 -11.00 18.69
C LEU A 130 2.83 -9.51 19.03
N PHE A 131 1.62 -8.95 19.01
CA PHE A 131 1.40 -7.56 19.44
C PHE A 131 1.72 -7.35 20.91
N LEU A 132 1.31 -8.26 21.80
CA LEU A 132 1.55 -8.14 23.24
C LEU A 132 3.05 -8.24 23.58
N ILE A 133 3.74 -9.25 23.05
CA ILE A 133 5.19 -9.44 23.24
C ILE A 133 5.95 -8.22 22.71
N SER A 134 5.57 -7.73 21.53
CA SER A 134 6.20 -6.54 20.93
C SER A 134 6.00 -5.29 21.77
N GLY A 135 4.78 -5.09 22.30
CA GLY A 135 4.47 -3.97 23.16
C GLY A 135 5.26 -4.04 24.46
N LEU A 136 5.28 -5.20 25.12
CA LEU A 136 6.06 -5.41 26.34
C LEU A 136 7.56 -5.21 26.09
N TYR A 137 8.09 -5.81 25.02
CA TYR A 137 9.50 -5.72 24.66
C TYR A 137 9.95 -4.27 24.44
N LEU A 138 9.21 -3.49 23.65
CA LEU A 138 9.56 -2.09 23.40
C LEU A 138 9.53 -1.21 24.66
N ASN A 139 8.63 -1.50 25.60
CA ASN A 139 8.57 -0.77 26.87
C ASN A 139 9.60 -1.26 27.90
N LEU A 140 10.23 -2.41 27.69
CA LEU A 140 11.36 -2.89 28.48
C LEU A 140 12.70 -2.36 27.97
N LEU A 141 12.76 -1.94 26.71
CA LEU A 141 13.97 -1.31 26.18
C LEU A 141 14.23 0.01 26.92
N PRO A 142 15.47 0.27 27.32
CA PRO A 142 15.83 1.55 27.90
C PRO A 142 15.62 2.67 26.86
N LEU A 143 15.26 3.85 27.35
CA LEU A 143 15.01 5.04 26.51
C LEU A 143 16.32 5.76 26.12
N ASP A 144 17.46 5.07 26.21
CA ASP A 144 18.75 5.59 25.77
C ASP A 144 18.93 5.43 24.25
N TYR A 145 19.52 6.45 23.63
CA TYR A 145 19.74 6.49 22.18
C TYR A 145 20.99 5.70 21.77
N LYS A 146 21.11 4.44 22.20
CA LYS A 146 22.16 3.55 21.71
C LYS A 146 21.90 3.15 20.27
N ASP A 147 22.97 2.94 19.51
CA ASP A 147 22.90 2.53 18.11
C ASP A 147 22.07 1.24 17.89
N SER A 148 22.16 0.27 18.81
CA SER A 148 21.39 -0.99 18.75
C SER A 148 19.88 -0.77 18.95
N ILE A 149 19.50 0.19 19.79
CA ILE A 149 18.11 0.53 20.10
C ILE A 149 17.48 1.34 18.97
N ILE A 150 18.19 2.33 18.44
CA ILE A 150 17.76 3.09 17.25
C ILE A 150 17.49 2.14 16.08
N LEU A 151 18.37 1.15 15.91
CA LEU A 151 18.23 0.16 14.87
C LEU A 151 17.02 -0.75 15.07
N ALA A 152 16.71 -1.14 16.31
CA ALA A 152 15.49 -1.86 16.64
C ALA A 152 14.25 -1.00 16.32
N TYR A 153 14.25 0.28 16.69
CA TYR A 153 13.15 1.20 16.35
C TYR A 153 12.98 1.37 14.83
N LEU A 154 14.04 1.30 14.04
CA LEU A 154 13.98 1.38 12.58
C LEU A 154 13.36 0.12 11.95
N HIS A 155 13.66 -1.07 12.48
CA HIS A 155 13.16 -2.34 11.95
C HIS A 155 11.78 -2.72 12.51
N PHE A 156 11.39 -2.12 13.63
CA PHE A 156 10.13 -2.43 14.31
C PHE A 156 8.87 -2.20 13.45
N PRO A 157 8.73 -1.07 12.72
CA PRO A 157 7.59 -0.88 11.80
C PRO A 157 7.51 -1.96 10.72
N VAL A 158 8.66 -2.40 10.19
CA VAL A 158 8.72 -3.46 9.16
C VAL A 158 8.26 -4.79 9.75
N PHE A 159 8.67 -5.10 10.98
CA PHE A 159 8.21 -6.27 11.70
C PHE A 159 6.68 -6.24 11.92
N LEU A 160 6.15 -5.15 12.49
CA LEU A 160 4.70 -5.04 12.72
C LEU A 160 3.89 -5.01 11.43
N TRP A 161 4.46 -4.49 10.34
CA TRP A 161 3.86 -4.57 9.02
C TRP A 161 3.67 -6.02 8.56
N VAL A 162 4.64 -6.91 8.79
CA VAL A 162 4.46 -8.35 8.51
C VAL A 162 3.42 -9.00 9.44
N VAL A 163 3.38 -8.60 10.71
CA VAL A 163 2.32 -9.06 11.65
C VAL A 163 0.94 -8.61 11.17
N LEU A 164 0.81 -7.38 10.69
CA LEU A 164 -0.43 -6.87 10.09
C LEU A 164 -0.79 -7.65 8.82
N GLY A 165 0.19 -8.04 8.01
CA GLY A 165 0.00 -8.91 6.86
C GLY A 165 -0.63 -10.25 7.23
N LEU A 166 -0.22 -10.85 8.36
CA LEU A 166 -0.86 -12.08 8.87
C LEU A 166 -2.34 -11.85 9.22
N ALA A 167 -2.68 -10.70 9.81
CA ALA A 167 -4.07 -10.32 10.08
C ALA A 167 -4.89 -10.11 8.79
N PHE A 168 -4.26 -9.56 7.76
CA PHE A 168 -4.87 -9.39 6.45
C PHE A 168 -5.11 -10.72 5.73
N THR A 169 -4.12 -11.62 5.70
CA THR A 169 -4.23 -12.90 4.98
C THR A 169 -5.06 -13.94 5.71
N GLY A 170 -5.24 -13.78 7.03
CA GLY A 170 -5.98 -14.73 7.87
C GLY A 170 -5.44 -16.15 7.73
N ASN A 171 -6.33 -17.11 7.48
CA ASN A 171 -5.97 -18.52 7.31
C ASN A 171 -5.20 -18.85 6.04
N GLU A 172 -5.16 -17.95 5.06
CA GLU A 172 -4.51 -18.18 3.76
C GLU A 172 -3.10 -17.61 3.70
N TYR A 173 -2.47 -17.36 4.86
CA TYR A 173 -1.12 -16.77 4.97
C TYR A 173 -0.02 -17.57 4.27
N ASP A 174 -0.25 -18.86 4.02
CA ASP A 174 0.64 -19.76 3.27
C ASP A 174 0.49 -19.61 1.74
N LYS A 175 -0.63 -19.10 1.25
CA LYS A 175 -0.91 -18.92 -0.17
C LYS A 175 -0.25 -17.66 -0.73
N GLY A 176 0.47 -17.81 -1.84
CA GLY A 176 1.10 -16.70 -2.57
C GLY A 176 0.08 -15.64 -3.02
N GLY A 177 -1.12 -16.05 -3.43
CA GLY A 177 -2.20 -15.14 -3.84
C GLY A 177 -2.68 -14.21 -2.73
N ALA A 178 -2.80 -14.69 -1.49
CA ALA A 178 -3.20 -13.86 -0.35
C ALA A 178 -2.11 -12.83 -0.01
N ARG A 179 -0.84 -13.23 -0.07
CA ARG A 179 0.30 -12.31 0.10
C ARG A 179 0.37 -11.27 -1.01
N LEU A 180 0.06 -11.65 -2.25
CA LEU A 180 -0.03 -10.73 -3.38
C LEU A 180 -1.15 -9.70 -3.15
N ALA A 181 -2.32 -10.14 -2.68
CA ALA A 181 -3.42 -9.26 -2.32
C ALA A 181 -3.03 -8.27 -1.21
N TYR A 182 -2.25 -8.72 -0.23
CA TYR A 182 -1.71 -7.82 0.80
C TYR A 182 -0.76 -6.76 0.20
N LEU A 183 0.13 -7.16 -0.71
CA LEU A 183 1.03 -6.20 -1.39
C LEU A 183 0.26 -5.18 -2.25
N LYS A 184 -0.79 -5.62 -2.97
CA LYS A 184 -1.73 -4.71 -3.69
C LYS A 184 -2.37 -3.73 -2.74
N PHE A 185 -2.94 -4.25 -1.66
CA PHE A 185 -3.56 -3.46 -0.62
C PHE A 185 -2.62 -2.37 -0.09
N ASN A 186 -1.34 -2.67 0.17
CA ASN A 186 -0.40 -1.68 0.67
C ASN A 186 -0.15 -0.51 -0.31
N GLY A 187 -0.06 -0.80 -1.61
CA GLY A 187 0.10 0.23 -2.63
C GLY A 187 -1.14 1.12 -2.76
N GLU A 188 -2.33 0.51 -2.83
CA GLU A 188 -3.60 1.24 -2.87
C GLU A 188 -3.84 2.04 -1.58
N PHE A 189 -3.52 1.46 -0.42
CA PHE A 189 -3.57 2.10 0.89
C PHE A 189 -2.66 3.31 0.95
N GLY A 190 -1.40 3.18 0.51
CA GLY A 190 -0.45 4.28 0.51
C GLY A 190 -0.94 5.45 -0.34
N ILE A 191 -1.44 5.18 -1.55
CA ILE A 191 -1.97 6.21 -2.46
C ILE A 191 -3.16 6.93 -1.82
N LEU A 192 -4.12 6.18 -1.27
CA LEU A 192 -5.32 6.76 -0.69
C LEU A 192 -5.01 7.55 0.59
N TYR A 193 -4.21 6.97 1.49
CA TYR A 193 -3.80 7.61 2.73
C TYR A 193 -3.02 8.90 2.48
N VAL A 194 -2.06 8.90 1.56
CA VAL A 194 -1.31 10.11 1.19
C VAL A 194 -2.24 11.19 0.63
N SER A 195 -3.19 10.82 -0.24
CA SER A 195 -4.16 11.76 -0.80
C SER A 195 -5.05 12.40 0.28
N MET A 196 -5.50 11.60 1.25
CA MET A 196 -6.25 12.08 2.42
C MET A 196 -5.39 12.95 3.34
N ALA A 197 -4.14 12.55 3.58
CA ALA A 197 -3.20 13.28 4.42
C ALA A 197 -2.84 14.65 3.83
N ILE A 198 -2.65 14.75 2.51
CA ILE A 198 -2.45 16.03 1.82
C ILE A 198 -3.68 16.93 2.02
N SER A 199 -4.89 16.37 1.86
CA SER A 199 -6.14 17.13 2.09
C SER A 199 -6.23 17.62 3.54
N GLY A 200 -5.88 16.77 4.50
CA GLY A 200 -5.82 17.13 5.93
C GLY A 200 -4.74 18.17 6.24
N MET A 201 -3.59 18.12 5.56
CA MET A 201 -2.51 19.09 5.69
C MET A 201 -2.94 20.47 5.19
N VAL A 202 -3.61 20.55 4.03
CA VAL A 202 -4.17 21.81 3.53
C VAL A 202 -5.16 22.40 4.52
N LEU A 203 -6.09 21.58 5.04
CA LEU A 203 -7.04 22.00 6.08
C LEU A 203 -6.32 22.49 7.36
N THR A 204 -5.27 21.79 7.77
CA THR A 204 -4.45 22.14 8.95
C THR A 204 -3.80 23.50 8.78
N VAL A 205 -3.13 23.74 7.64
CA VAL A 205 -2.48 25.02 7.33
C VAL A 205 -3.49 26.15 7.30
N LEU A 206 -4.62 25.97 6.60
CA LEU A 206 -5.68 26.97 6.55
C LEU A 206 -6.23 27.29 7.94
N THR A 207 -6.50 26.28 8.75
CA THR A 207 -7.03 26.47 10.10
C THR A 207 -6.05 27.24 10.98
N MET A 208 -4.77 26.84 11.00
CA MET A 208 -3.74 27.54 11.77
C MET A 208 -3.57 28.99 11.31
N GLN A 209 -3.64 29.24 10.00
CA GLN A 209 -3.52 30.59 9.45
C GLN A 209 -4.71 31.47 9.82
N LEU A 210 -5.94 30.94 9.78
CA LEU A 210 -7.14 31.68 10.20
C LEU A 210 -7.09 32.08 11.67
N PHE A 211 -6.66 31.19 12.57
CA PHE A 211 -6.52 31.53 13.99
C PHE A 211 -5.40 32.53 14.26
N ARG A 212 -4.29 32.43 13.52
CA ARG A 212 -3.19 33.42 13.58
C ARG A 212 -3.66 34.82 13.18
N LEU A 213 -4.56 34.95 12.20
CA LEU A 213 -5.15 36.25 11.82
C LEU A 213 -5.98 36.89 12.95
N VAL A 214 -6.57 36.07 13.82
CA VAL A 214 -7.33 36.51 15.00
C VAL A 214 -6.42 36.78 16.20
N GLY A 215 -5.11 36.54 16.07
CA GLY A 215 -4.11 36.76 17.13
C GLY A 215 -3.91 35.59 18.08
N THR A 216 -4.40 34.39 17.73
CA THR A 216 -4.29 33.18 18.57
C THR A 216 -3.40 32.14 17.89
N ASP A 217 -2.28 31.76 18.50
CA ASP A 217 -1.50 30.60 18.02
C ASP A 217 -2.02 29.30 18.64
N ILE A 218 -2.71 28.50 17.82
CA ILE A 218 -3.25 27.19 18.20
C ILE A 218 -2.37 26.03 17.72
N SER A 219 -1.20 26.29 17.12
CA SER A 219 -0.40 25.28 16.40
C SER A 219 -0.11 24.04 17.26
N GLU A 220 0.35 24.23 18.49
CA GLU A 220 0.70 23.13 19.38
C GLU A 220 -0.53 22.30 19.79
N PHE A 221 -1.61 22.97 20.21
CA PHE A 221 -2.87 22.32 20.55
C PHE A 221 -3.43 21.55 19.36
N TYR A 222 -3.45 22.17 18.18
CA TYR A 222 -4.04 21.58 16.97
C TYR A 222 -3.24 20.38 16.49
N PHE A 223 -1.90 20.45 16.51
CA PHE A 223 -1.06 19.34 16.12
C PHE A 223 -1.23 18.13 17.05
N LYS A 224 -1.12 18.36 18.36
CA LYS A 224 -1.17 17.30 19.37
C LYS A 224 -2.53 16.62 19.45
N ASN A 225 -3.62 17.36 19.25
CA ASN A 225 -4.98 16.84 19.44
C ASN A 225 -5.71 16.52 18.13
N VAL A 226 -5.61 17.36 17.10
CA VAL A 226 -6.38 17.21 15.86
C VAL A 226 -5.58 16.47 14.80
N VAL A 227 -4.35 16.91 14.51
CA VAL A 227 -3.54 16.32 13.44
C VAL A 227 -3.16 14.89 13.77
N LEU A 228 -2.66 14.64 14.98
CA LEU A 228 -2.26 13.29 15.40
C LEU A 228 -3.45 12.32 15.43
N PHE A 229 -4.57 12.75 16.01
CA PHE A 229 -5.81 11.96 16.02
C PHE A 229 -6.29 11.67 14.60
N GLY A 230 -6.34 12.72 13.76
CA GLY A 230 -6.78 12.64 12.38
C GLY A 230 -5.91 11.69 11.55
N ALA A 231 -4.59 11.76 11.68
CA ALA A 231 -3.66 10.87 10.99
C ALA A 231 -3.90 9.39 11.36
N ALA A 232 -4.05 9.08 12.65
CA ALA A 232 -4.33 7.73 13.12
C ALA A 232 -5.70 7.21 12.66
N ALA A 233 -6.74 8.04 12.78
CA ALA A 233 -8.09 7.70 12.33
C ALA A 233 -8.14 7.49 10.80
N LEU A 234 -7.49 8.36 10.03
CA LEU A 234 -7.40 8.27 8.58
C LEU A 234 -6.71 6.99 8.11
N ALA A 235 -5.73 6.47 8.86
CA ALA A 235 -5.12 5.18 8.53
C ALA A 235 -6.14 4.04 8.60
N VAL A 236 -6.99 3.99 9.63
CA VAL A 236 -8.06 2.97 9.71
C VAL A 236 -9.11 3.17 8.62
N VAL A 237 -9.49 4.42 8.34
CA VAL A 237 -10.45 4.76 7.27
C VAL A 237 -9.90 4.37 5.89
N ALA A 238 -8.65 4.71 5.58
CA ALA A 238 -8.02 4.34 4.32
C ALA A 238 -7.94 2.82 4.15
N ALA A 239 -7.60 2.09 5.23
CA ALA A 239 -7.61 0.64 5.21
C ALA A 239 -8.99 0.07 4.86
N PHE A 240 -10.04 0.60 5.47
CA PHE A 240 -11.41 0.20 5.19
C PHE A 240 -11.82 0.45 3.73
N LEU A 241 -11.52 1.63 3.20
CA LEU A 241 -11.94 2.02 1.86
C LEU A 241 -11.24 1.16 0.79
N VAL A 242 -9.97 0.84 0.99
CA VAL A 242 -9.21 -0.04 0.09
C VAL A 242 -9.69 -1.49 0.20
N SER A 243 -9.89 -2.01 1.41
CA SER A 243 -10.41 -3.38 1.60
C SER A 243 -11.81 -3.62 1.01
N ARG A 244 -12.54 -2.55 0.64
CA ARG A 244 -13.87 -2.63 0.02
C ARG A 244 -13.85 -2.40 -1.50
N ASP A 245 -12.67 -2.42 -2.14
CA ASP A 245 -12.51 -2.23 -3.58
C ASP A 245 -13.17 -0.94 -4.10
N ILE A 246 -13.18 0.13 -3.29
CA ILE A 246 -13.67 1.43 -3.78
C ILE A 246 -12.72 1.88 -4.88
N LYS A 247 -13.26 2.06 -6.10
CA LYS A 247 -12.54 2.24 -7.37
C LYS A 247 -11.54 3.42 -7.44
N LEU A 248 -11.36 4.18 -6.36
CA LEU A 248 -10.51 5.38 -6.31
C LEU A 248 -9.02 5.05 -6.50
N ALA A 249 -8.45 4.15 -5.69
CA ALA A 249 -7.01 3.85 -5.73
C ALA A 249 -6.64 2.86 -6.83
N LYS A 250 -7.49 1.86 -7.07
CA LYS A 250 -7.31 0.77 -8.04
C LYS A 250 -7.06 1.26 -9.47
N ASN A 251 -7.65 2.39 -9.83
CA ASN A 251 -7.48 2.97 -11.16
C ASN A 251 -6.22 3.85 -11.28
N ILE A 252 -5.56 4.21 -10.17
CA ILE A 252 -4.39 5.10 -10.16
C ILE A 252 -3.10 4.28 -10.02
N ALA A 253 -3.13 3.25 -9.17
CA ALA A 253 -2.01 2.39 -8.83
C ALA A 253 -1.22 1.87 -10.06
N PRO A 254 -1.84 1.23 -11.07
CA PRO A 254 -1.12 0.75 -12.25
C PRO A 254 -0.41 1.84 -13.05
N TYR A 255 -1.01 3.02 -13.19
CA TYR A 255 -0.40 4.12 -13.93
C TYR A 255 0.77 4.73 -13.18
N LEU A 256 0.65 4.84 -11.85
CA LEU A 256 1.73 5.31 -11.00
C LEU A 256 2.97 4.41 -11.18
N ALA A 257 2.80 3.09 -11.15
CA ALA A 257 3.89 2.15 -11.39
C ALA A 257 4.54 2.35 -12.77
N LYS A 258 3.74 2.53 -13.82
CA LYS A 258 4.21 2.73 -15.21
C LYS A 258 4.96 4.06 -15.41
N ILE A 259 4.64 5.09 -14.64
CA ILE A 259 5.30 6.40 -14.72
C ILE A 259 6.58 6.42 -13.87
N PHE A 260 6.52 5.91 -12.64
CA PHE A 260 7.64 5.98 -11.70
C PHE A 260 8.80 5.06 -12.08
N SER A 261 8.53 3.86 -12.59
CA SER A 261 9.59 2.91 -12.94
C SER A 261 10.62 3.46 -13.95
N PRO A 262 10.22 4.03 -15.11
CA PRO A 262 11.18 4.64 -16.04
C PRO A 262 11.86 5.90 -15.48
N LEU A 263 11.16 6.70 -14.66
CA LEU A 263 11.75 7.88 -14.04
C LEU A 263 12.86 7.51 -13.05
N VAL A 264 12.63 6.49 -12.22
CA VAL A 264 13.63 5.97 -11.28
C VAL A 264 14.80 5.36 -12.05
N LEU A 265 14.53 4.59 -13.11
CA LEU A 265 15.58 4.03 -13.98
C LEU A 265 16.48 5.13 -14.57
N ALA A 266 15.87 6.17 -15.16
CA ALA A 266 16.62 7.29 -15.75
C ALA A 266 17.47 8.02 -14.69
N THR A 267 16.90 8.28 -13.52
CA THR A 267 17.60 8.95 -12.42
C THR A 267 18.81 8.14 -11.95
N LEU A 268 18.64 6.83 -11.77
CA LEU A 268 19.73 5.94 -11.34
C LEU A 268 20.81 5.78 -12.41
N ALA A 269 20.42 5.72 -13.68
CA ALA A 269 21.37 5.62 -14.78
C ALA A 269 22.25 6.88 -14.85
N VAL A 270 21.63 8.07 -14.81
CA VAL A 270 22.35 9.35 -14.77
C VAL A 270 23.25 9.44 -13.54
N TYR A 271 22.75 9.01 -12.39
CA TYR A 271 23.53 8.99 -11.16
C TYR A 271 24.77 8.08 -11.27
N LEU A 272 24.61 6.85 -11.76
CA LEU A 272 25.72 5.90 -11.90
C LEU A 272 26.79 6.43 -12.86
N VAL A 273 26.38 7.00 -13.99
CA VAL A 273 27.30 7.66 -14.95
C VAL A 273 28.05 8.82 -14.27
N THR A 274 27.35 9.63 -13.48
CA THR A 274 27.94 10.76 -12.76
C THR A 274 28.97 10.30 -11.74
N VAL A 275 28.69 9.24 -10.98
CA VAL A 275 29.63 8.68 -9.99
C VAL A 275 30.89 8.16 -10.67
N ILE A 276 30.76 7.43 -11.78
CA ILE A 276 31.89 6.94 -12.56
C ILE A 276 32.73 8.10 -13.10
N TRP A 277 32.10 9.16 -13.61
CA TRP A 277 32.79 10.31 -14.18
C TRP A 277 33.51 11.15 -13.12
N VAL A 278 32.86 11.42 -11.98
CA VAL A 278 33.44 12.21 -10.88
C VAL A 278 34.54 11.43 -10.15
N GLY A 279 34.55 10.10 -10.22
CA GLY A 279 35.59 9.26 -9.62
C GLY A 279 35.64 9.31 -8.09
N LYS A 280 34.63 9.86 -7.43
CA LYS A 280 34.51 9.86 -5.97
C LYS A 280 34.24 8.44 -5.49
N ASN A 281 35.04 7.96 -4.54
CA ASN A 281 34.89 6.62 -3.98
C ASN A 281 33.64 6.52 -3.07
N PRO A 282 32.63 5.72 -3.46
CA PRO A 282 31.47 5.36 -2.62
C PRO A 282 31.84 4.82 -1.22
N PHE A 283 33.01 4.18 -1.16
CA PHE A 283 33.41 3.27 -0.09
C PHE A 283 33.62 3.94 1.27
N LEU A 284 33.89 5.26 1.31
CA LEU A 284 34.38 5.94 2.51
C LEU A 284 33.33 6.75 3.27
N ASP A 285 32.23 7.14 2.64
CA ASP A 285 31.23 8.00 3.26
C ASP A 285 30.08 7.20 3.90
N ARG A 286 29.80 7.43 5.18
CA ARG A 286 28.70 6.75 5.92
C ARG A 286 27.33 7.17 5.40
N ASP A 287 27.17 8.44 5.06
CA ASP A 287 25.88 8.97 4.62
C ASP A 287 25.52 8.42 3.24
N PHE A 288 26.53 8.17 2.43
CA PHE A 288 26.39 7.51 1.14
C PHE A 288 25.75 6.11 1.24
N LEU A 289 26.20 5.27 2.19
CA LEU A 289 25.63 3.92 2.37
C LEU A 289 24.17 3.95 2.84
N LEU A 290 23.80 4.91 3.69
CA LEU A 290 22.41 5.05 4.16
C LEU A 290 21.49 5.47 3.01
N VAL A 291 21.92 6.43 2.19
CA VAL A 291 21.18 6.86 1.00
C VAL A 291 21.06 5.71 0.00
N PHE A 292 22.12 4.93 -0.23
CA PHE A 292 22.08 3.76 -1.11
C PHE A 292 21.07 2.71 -0.67
N ASN A 293 21.02 2.37 0.62
CA ASN A 293 20.03 1.44 1.13
C ASN A 293 18.60 1.96 0.92
N GLY A 294 18.38 3.26 1.16
CA GLY A 294 17.08 3.89 0.89
C GLY A 294 16.69 3.81 -0.58
N VAL A 295 17.64 4.08 -1.49
CA VAL A 295 17.45 3.93 -2.94
C VAL A 295 17.13 2.49 -3.31
N LEU A 296 17.87 1.51 -2.77
CA LEU A 296 17.67 0.09 -3.05
C LEU A 296 16.29 -0.39 -2.59
N LEU A 297 15.87 0.00 -1.38
CA LEU A 297 14.52 -0.24 -0.89
C LEU A 297 13.45 0.41 -1.79
N SER A 298 13.70 1.63 -2.28
CA SER A 298 12.79 2.32 -3.20
C SER A 298 12.64 1.58 -4.53
N ILE A 299 13.74 1.10 -5.10
CA ILE A 299 13.72 0.32 -6.34
C ILE A 299 12.96 -0.99 -6.14
N LEU A 300 13.22 -1.68 -5.03
CA LEU A 300 12.51 -2.90 -4.68
C LEU A 300 11.00 -2.63 -4.57
N ALA A 301 10.60 -1.56 -3.88
CA ALA A 301 9.20 -1.18 -3.74
C ALA A 301 8.53 -0.90 -5.09
N VAL A 302 9.18 -0.10 -5.96
CA VAL A 302 8.68 0.21 -7.31
C VAL A 302 8.55 -1.06 -8.16
N THR A 303 9.55 -1.95 -8.09
CA THR A 303 9.55 -3.22 -8.83
C THR A 303 8.44 -4.14 -8.34
N ILE A 304 8.31 -4.33 -7.03
CA ILE A 304 7.25 -5.14 -6.41
C ILE A 304 5.88 -4.61 -6.83
N PHE A 305 5.69 -3.29 -6.75
CA PHE A 305 4.42 -2.66 -7.09
C PHE A 305 4.11 -2.81 -8.58
N SER A 306 5.08 -2.58 -9.47
CA SER A 306 4.88 -2.76 -10.91
C SER A 306 4.58 -4.21 -11.30
N ILE A 307 5.18 -5.20 -10.64
CA ILE A 307 4.88 -6.63 -10.85
C ILE A 307 3.48 -6.96 -10.35
N THR A 308 3.12 -6.41 -9.21
CA THR A 308 1.88 -6.71 -8.51
C THR A 308 0.66 -6.15 -9.26
N GLU A 309 0.77 -4.95 -9.81
CA GLU A 309 -0.26 -4.29 -10.62
C GLU A 309 -0.40 -4.84 -12.05
N ARG A 310 0.42 -5.81 -12.44
CA ARG A 310 0.34 -6.43 -13.76
C ARG A 310 -0.89 -7.33 -13.87
N GLY A 311 -1.65 -7.17 -14.95
CA GLY A 311 -2.75 -8.07 -15.28
C GLY A 311 -2.25 -9.50 -15.51
N THR A 312 -2.98 -10.50 -15.02
CA THR A 312 -2.61 -11.92 -15.09
C THR A 312 -2.47 -12.45 -16.51
N ASP A 313 -3.07 -11.78 -17.49
CA ASP A 313 -3.10 -12.19 -18.91
C ASP A 313 -2.42 -11.17 -19.85
N GLU A 314 -1.70 -10.19 -19.31
CA GLU A 314 -0.99 -9.22 -20.15
C GLU A 314 0.24 -9.85 -20.82
N LYS A 315 0.37 -9.64 -22.14
CA LYS A 315 1.59 -9.95 -22.89
C LYS A 315 2.77 -9.09 -22.39
N THR A 316 3.98 -9.43 -22.82
CA THR A 316 5.17 -8.63 -22.54
C THR A 316 4.98 -7.20 -23.06
N ASN A 317 5.27 -6.21 -22.22
CA ASN A 317 5.13 -4.78 -22.53
C ASN A 317 6.49 -4.05 -22.35
N VAL A 318 6.64 -2.83 -22.85
CA VAL A 318 7.83 -1.99 -22.65
C VAL A 318 8.14 -1.81 -21.16
N SER A 319 7.13 -1.74 -20.31
CA SER A 319 7.27 -1.69 -18.85
C SER A 319 8.06 -2.87 -18.29
N ASP A 320 7.98 -4.05 -18.92
CA ASP A 320 8.69 -5.25 -18.49
C ASP A 320 10.20 -5.14 -18.71
N TYR A 321 10.60 -4.55 -19.84
CA TYR A 321 12.01 -4.26 -20.13
C TYR A 321 12.56 -3.16 -19.21
N ILE A 322 11.76 -2.13 -18.91
CA ILE A 322 12.13 -1.07 -17.97
C ILE A 322 12.37 -1.67 -16.57
N ASN A 323 11.47 -2.51 -16.07
CA ASN A 323 11.63 -3.18 -14.78
C ASN A 323 12.85 -4.11 -14.76
N PHE A 324 13.08 -4.85 -15.84
CA PHE A 324 14.27 -5.70 -15.97
C PHE A 324 15.56 -4.88 -15.88
N ALA A 325 15.65 -3.77 -16.61
CA ALA A 325 16.79 -2.86 -16.56
C ALA A 325 16.95 -2.22 -15.18
N LEU A 326 15.84 -1.86 -14.54
CA LEU A 326 15.82 -1.29 -13.20
C LEU A 326 16.37 -2.28 -12.15
N ILE A 327 15.97 -3.56 -12.21
CA ILE A 327 16.49 -4.61 -11.34
C ILE A 327 17.99 -4.84 -11.61
N ALA A 328 18.41 -4.88 -12.87
CA ALA A 328 19.82 -5.04 -13.22
C ALA A 328 20.68 -3.91 -12.64
N LEU A 329 20.21 -2.66 -12.76
CA LEU A 329 20.88 -1.50 -12.20
C LEU A 329 20.90 -1.53 -10.67
N ALA A 330 19.80 -1.96 -10.04
CA ALA A 330 19.74 -2.15 -8.60
C ALA A 330 20.76 -3.18 -8.10
N LEU A 331 20.93 -4.30 -8.81
CA LEU A 331 21.92 -5.32 -8.45
C LEU A 331 23.37 -4.81 -8.57
N ILE A 332 23.67 -3.96 -9.55
CA ILE A 332 24.98 -3.32 -9.67
C ILE A 332 25.23 -2.42 -8.46
N ILE A 333 24.24 -1.58 -8.13
CA ILE A 333 24.30 -0.65 -6.98
C ILE A 333 24.47 -1.41 -5.67
N ASP A 334 23.70 -2.49 -5.48
CA ASP A 334 23.76 -3.37 -4.31
C ASP A 334 25.12 -4.07 -4.20
N GLY A 335 25.68 -4.53 -5.32
CA GLY A 335 27.03 -5.11 -5.36
C GLY A 335 28.11 -4.13 -4.90
N VAL A 336 27.99 -2.85 -5.26
CA VAL A 336 28.89 -1.79 -4.76
C VAL A 336 28.69 -1.56 -3.26
N ALA A 337 27.44 -1.50 -2.79
CA ALA A 337 27.11 -1.32 -1.37
C ALA A 337 27.62 -2.49 -0.51
N LEU A 338 27.40 -3.73 -0.96
CA LEU A 338 27.89 -4.95 -0.33
C LEU A 338 29.42 -4.97 -0.25
N SER A 339 30.10 -4.62 -1.33
CA SER A 339 31.57 -4.54 -1.35
C SER A 339 32.07 -3.49 -0.34
N ALA A 340 31.39 -2.34 -0.25
CA ALA A 340 31.74 -1.30 0.69
C ALA A 340 31.52 -1.69 2.15
N ILE A 341 30.40 -2.34 2.48
CA ILE A 341 30.14 -2.75 3.85
C ILE A 341 31.06 -3.89 4.29
N VAL A 342 31.41 -4.82 3.39
CA VAL A 342 32.38 -5.91 3.67
C VAL A 342 33.77 -5.33 3.93
N PHE A 343 34.22 -4.38 3.10
CA PHE A 343 35.49 -3.68 3.32
C PHE A 343 35.52 -2.98 4.69
N ARG A 344 34.43 -2.30 5.05
CA ARG A 344 34.33 -1.63 6.36
C ARG A 344 34.28 -2.61 7.53
N LEU A 345 33.59 -3.74 7.38
CA LEU A 345 33.53 -4.78 8.40
C LEU A 345 34.93 -5.36 8.67
N SER A 346 35.69 -5.59 7.60
CA SER A 346 37.07 -6.07 7.70
C SER A 346 38.05 -5.03 8.26
N SER A 347 37.87 -3.75 7.92
CA SER A 347 38.83 -2.70 8.28
C SER A 347 38.55 -2.07 9.65
N TYR A 348 37.27 -1.90 9.99
CA TYR A 348 36.84 -1.15 11.17
C TYR A 348 36.12 -2.01 12.22
N GLY A 349 36.05 -3.33 12.01
CA GLY A 349 35.43 -4.29 12.93
C GLY A 349 33.90 -4.43 12.80
N ILE A 350 33.34 -5.32 13.62
CA ILE A 350 31.91 -5.64 13.65
C ILE A 350 31.18 -4.63 14.54
N THR A 351 30.12 -4.02 14.01
CA THR A 351 29.18 -3.18 14.77
C THR A 351 27.74 -3.59 14.44
N PRO A 352 26.76 -3.37 15.36
CA PRO A 352 25.36 -3.70 15.11
C PRO A 352 24.84 -3.11 13.80
N ASN A 353 25.10 -1.82 13.58
CA ASN A 353 24.67 -1.13 12.38
C ASN A 353 25.27 -1.75 11.09
N ARG A 354 26.58 -2.08 11.09
CA ARG A 354 27.21 -2.68 9.90
C ARG A 354 26.65 -4.07 9.60
N LEU A 355 26.37 -4.87 10.64
CA LEU A 355 25.79 -6.19 10.45
C LEU A 355 24.35 -6.10 9.94
N ALA A 356 23.56 -5.16 10.45
CA ALA A 356 22.19 -4.92 9.97
C ALA A 356 22.17 -4.49 8.51
N VAL A 357 23.03 -3.53 8.14
CA VAL A 357 23.18 -3.06 6.76
C VAL A 357 23.65 -4.19 5.84
N LEU A 358 24.61 -5.01 6.27
CA LEU A 358 25.06 -6.16 5.48
C LEU A 358 23.94 -7.16 5.25
N GLY A 359 23.20 -7.53 6.30
CA GLY A 359 22.13 -8.52 6.17
C GLY A 359 20.97 -8.04 5.30
N ILE A 360 20.54 -6.78 5.43
CA ILE A 360 19.48 -6.25 4.56
C ILE A 360 19.90 -6.20 3.09
N ASN A 361 21.15 -5.79 2.79
CA ASN A 361 21.66 -5.79 1.41
C ASN A 361 21.76 -7.22 0.85
N VAL A 362 22.25 -8.19 1.63
CA VAL A 362 22.29 -9.60 1.19
C VAL A 362 20.88 -10.12 0.87
N LEU A 363 19.89 -9.80 1.72
CA LEU A 363 18.50 -10.19 1.49
C LEU A 363 17.91 -9.54 0.24
N ILE A 364 18.13 -8.24 0.06
CA ILE A 364 17.65 -7.53 -1.12
C ILE A 364 18.33 -8.07 -2.38
N CYS A 365 19.65 -8.27 -2.36
CA CYS A 365 20.42 -8.85 -3.46
C CYS A 365 19.85 -10.20 -3.89
N ALA A 366 19.69 -11.13 -2.93
CA ALA A 366 19.15 -12.46 -3.20
C ALA A 366 17.73 -12.41 -3.76
N ASN A 367 16.88 -11.51 -3.24
CA ASN A 367 15.53 -11.31 -3.76
C ASN A 367 15.57 -10.74 -5.19
N LEU A 368 16.33 -9.68 -5.43
CA LEU A 368 16.46 -9.05 -6.75
C LEU A 368 17.00 -10.03 -7.79
N ILE A 369 17.98 -10.89 -7.45
CA ILE A 369 18.45 -11.96 -8.33
C ILE A 369 17.31 -12.92 -8.66
N TRP A 370 16.52 -13.35 -7.68
CA TRP A 370 15.39 -14.25 -7.93
C TRP A 370 14.32 -13.58 -8.80
N ILE A 371 13.96 -12.33 -8.52
CA ILE A 371 13.04 -11.55 -9.36
C ILE A 371 13.61 -11.46 -10.78
N MET A 372 14.88 -11.08 -10.94
CA MET A 372 15.54 -10.96 -12.25
C MET A 372 15.51 -12.26 -13.05
N LEU A 373 15.81 -13.41 -12.42
CA LEU A 373 15.78 -14.72 -13.06
C LEU A 373 14.36 -15.13 -13.47
N SER A 374 13.36 -14.81 -12.65
CA SER A 374 11.95 -15.02 -12.98
C SER A 374 11.51 -14.11 -14.12
N TYR A 375 11.96 -12.86 -14.13
CA TYR A 375 11.71 -11.89 -15.19
C TYR A 375 12.35 -12.30 -16.52
N ALA A 376 13.60 -12.78 -16.49
CA ALA A 376 14.30 -13.28 -17.68
C ALA A 376 13.60 -14.49 -18.30
N ARG A 377 13.15 -15.44 -17.46
CA ARG A 377 12.36 -16.60 -17.93
C ARG A 377 11.00 -16.19 -18.49
N PHE A 378 10.37 -15.19 -17.87
CA PHE A 378 9.12 -14.61 -18.35
C PHE A 378 9.28 -13.94 -19.73
N LEU A 379 10.30 -13.10 -19.90
CA LEU A 379 10.62 -12.44 -21.18
C LEU A 379 10.99 -13.43 -22.29
N GLN A 380 11.55 -14.59 -21.94
CA GLN A 380 11.81 -15.69 -22.86
C GLN A 380 10.57 -16.55 -23.17
N ASN A 381 9.37 -16.16 -22.72
CA ASN A 381 8.11 -16.92 -22.82
C ASN A 381 8.16 -18.33 -22.22
N LYS A 382 9.08 -18.59 -21.28
CA LYS A 382 9.26 -19.92 -20.67
C LYS A 382 8.36 -20.15 -19.45
N THR A 383 7.88 -19.09 -18.83
CA THR A 383 7.06 -19.15 -17.60
C THR A 383 5.95 -18.11 -17.64
N GLY A 384 4.83 -18.39 -16.97
CA GLY A 384 3.73 -17.44 -16.81
C GLY A 384 4.02 -16.34 -15.77
N PRO A 385 3.16 -15.31 -15.69
CA PRO A 385 3.31 -14.18 -14.75
C PRO A 385 3.20 -14.58 -13.28
N SER A 386 2.59 -15.73 -12.98
CA SER A 386 2.50 -16.27 -11.61
C SER A 386 3.87 -16.56 -10.99
N THR A 387 4.87 -16.97 -11.79
CA THR A 387 6.23 -17.24 -11.29
C THR A 387 6.92 -15.96 -10.81
N LEU A 388 6.59 -14.82 -11.41
CA LEU A 388 7.12 -13.51 -11.04
C LEU A 388 6.50 -13.01 -9.73
N GLN A 389 5.18 -13.15 -9.59
CA GLN A 389 4.44 -12.83 -8.37
C GLN A 389 4.86 -13.73 -7.19
N ASP A 390 5.16 -15.00 -7.45
CA ASP A 390 5.69 -15.93 -6.45
C ASP A 390 7.06 -15.51 -5.92
N ALA A 391 7.96 -15.05 -6.78
CA ALA A 391 9.30 -14.61 -6.36
C ALA A 391 9.21 -13.45 -5.35
N VAL A 392 8.29 -12.52 -5.59
CA VAL A 392 8.05 -11.38 -4.69
C VAL A 392 7.37 -11.82 -3.39
N THR A 393 6.29 -12.60 -3.48
CA THR A 393 5.44 -12.93 -2.32
C THR A 393 6.06 -13.96 -1.38
N LYS A 394 6.91 -14.87 -1.88
CA LYS A 394 7.61 -15.86 -1.05
C LYS A 394 8.75 -15.27 -0.25
N TYR A 395 9.31 -14.15 -0.67
CA TYR A 395 10.40 -13.48 0.05
C TYR A 395 9.91 -12.57 1.18
N LEU A 396 8.63 -12.19 1.19
CA LEU A 396 8.05 -11.31 2.20
C LEU A 396 8.27 -11.77 3.66
N PRO A 397 8.03 -13.05 4.01
CA PRO A 397 8.28 -13.54 5.37
C PRO A 397 9.77 -13.48 5.76
N VAL A 398 10.69 -13.57 4.78
CA VAL A 398 12.14 -13.51 5.04
C VAL A 398 12.53 -12.11 5.52
N TYR A 399 12.00 -11.06 4.89
CA TYR A 399 12.18 -9.68 5.37
C TYR A 399 11.59 -9.48 6.78
N GLY A 400 10.42 -10.05 7.05
CA GLY A 400 9.81 -10.00 8.38
C GLY A 400 10.66 -10.69 9.44
N LEU A 401 11.22 -11.86 9.13
CA LEU A 401 12.09 -12.61 10.03
C LEU A 401 13.41 -11.88 10.30
N TRP A 402 13.99 -11.23 9.29
CA TRP A 402 15.15 -10.37 9.48
C TRP A 402 14.83 -9.15 10.35
N ALA A 403 13.71 -8.48 10.10
CA ALA A 403 13.26 -7.37 10.92
C ALA A 403 13.02 -7.80 12.38
N ALA A 404 12.42 -8.98 12.60
CA ALA A 404 12.26 -9.56 13.94
C ALA A 404 13.62 -9.81 14.62
N LEU A 405 14.58 -10.38 13.88
CA LEU A 405 15.92 -10.66 14.37
C LEU A 405 16.62 -9.37 14.80
N VAL A 406 16.66 -8.36 13.93
CA VAL A 406 17.31 -7.07 14.24
C VAL A 406 16.61 -6.38 15.42
N THR A 407 15.29 -6.40 15.45
CA THR A 407 14.51 -5.75 16.52
C THR A 407 14.72 -6.41 17.87
N LEU A 408 14.66 -7.75 17.94
CA LEU A 408 14.62 -8.48 19.21
C LEU A 408 16.00 -8.86 19.73
N ILE A 409 16.93 -9.20 18.82
CA ILE A 409 18.22 -9.80 19.19
C ILE A 409 19.31 -8.75 19.33
N PHE A 410 19.36 -7.72 18.46
CA PHE A 410 20.49 -6.78 18.46
C PHE A 410 20.59 -5.98 19.77
N PRO A 411 19.50 -5.44 20.36
CA PRO A 411 19.57 -4.75 21.64
C PRO A 411 19.96 -5.64 22.83
N LEU A 412 19.80 -6.97 22.71
CA LEU A 412 20.18 -7.91 23.78
C LEU A 412 21.66 -8.26 23.73
N ILE A 413 22.28 -8.19 22.56
CA ILE A 413 23.69 -8.54 22.35
C ILE A 413 24.62 -7.32 22.51
N TRP A 414 24.15 -6.12 22.15
CA TRP A 414 24.98 -4.91 22.04
C TRP A 414 24.50 -3.71 22.83
#